data_AF-A0A2H6B7P1-F1
#
_entry.id   AF-A0A2H6B7P1-F1
#
_cell.length_a   1.000
_cell.length_b   1.000
_cell.length_c   1.000
_cell.angle_alpha   90.00
_cell.angle_beta   90.00
_cell.angle_gamma   90.00
#
_symmetry.space_group_name_H-M   'P 1'
#
loop_
_entity.id
_entity.type
_entity.pdbx_description
1 polymer ?
#
loop_
_entity_poly.entity_id
_entity_poly.type
_entity_poly.pdbx_seq_one_letter_code
_entity_poly.pdbx_strand_id
1 'polypeptide(L)'
;MRLPAKRVPDAVERWIRLYERERQEGETFERFVDRVGTKPFEDAVRDLALPVDFNLENLAMFIDWSRREPFKVVRGEGECAAG
;
A
#
# COMPACT_ATOMS: atom_id res chain seq x y z
N MET A 1 6.53 6.32 4.95
CA MET A 1 7.56 5.23 4.86
C MET A 1 7.78 4.88 3.39
N ARG A 2 8.96 4.39 2.99
CA ARG A 2 9.21 3.85 1.64
C ARG A 2 9.48 2.35 1.72
N LEU A 3 8.70 1.56 0.99
CA LEU A 3 8.82 0.10 0.93
C LEU A 3 9.29 -0.31 -0.49
N PRO A 4 10.38 -1.07 -0.64
CA PRO A 4 10.80 -1.59 -1.94
C PRO A 4 9.71 -2.49 -2.56
N ALA A 5 9.51 -2.42 -3.88
CA ALA A 5 8.47 -3.21 -4.56
C ALA A 5 8.61 -4.72 -4.31
N LYS A 6 9.87 -5.21 -4.23
CA LYS A 6 10.17 -6.62 -3.93
C LYS A 6 9.75 -7.07 -2.53
N ARG A 7 9.52 -6.13 -1.60
CA ARG A 7 9.07 -6.40 -0.22
C ARG A 7 7.56 -6.23 -0.05
N VAL A 8 6.84 -5.85 -1.10
CA VAL A 8 5.37 -5.70 -1.05
C VAL A 8 4.67 -7.02 -0.69
N PRO A 9 5.05 -8.19 -1.22
CA PRO A 9 4.43 -9.45 -0.80
C PRO A 9 4.59 -9.71 0.71
N ASP A 10 5.79 -9.50 1.24
CA ASP A 10 6.10 -9.64 2.67
C ASP A 10 5.25 -8.67 3.52
N ALA A 11 5.08 -7.43 3.07
CA ALA A 11 4.25 -6.44 3.75
C ALA A 11 2.77 -6.81 3.76
N VAL A 12 2.24 -7.27 2.61
CA VAL A 12 0.84 -7.70 2.50
C VAL A 12 0.56 -8.88 3.43
N GLU A 13 1.45 -9.87 3.50
CA GLU A 13 1.30 -10.99 4.43
C GLU A 13 1.22 -10.50 5.89
N ARG A 14 2.10 -9.60 6.29
CA ARG A 14 2.10 -9.05 7.66
C ARG A 14 0.85 -8.26 7.97
N TRP A 15 0.31 -7.51 7.03
CA TRP A 15 -0.95 -6.78 7.19
C TRP A 15 -2.16 -7.71 7.29
N ILE A 16 -2.19 -8.80 6.52
CA ILE A 16 -3.23 -9.83 6.65
C ILE A 16 -3.17 -10.49 8.03
N ARG A 17 -1.98 -10.88 8.49
CA ARG A 17 -1.78 -11.46 9.84
C ARG A 17 -2.16 -10.49 10.97
N LEU A 18 -1.88 -9.20 10.78
CA LEU A 18 -2.30 -8.14 11.71
C LEU A 18 -3.83 -8.07 11.78
N TYR A 19 -4.50 -8.03 10.63
CA TYR A 19 -5.94 -8.03 10.55
C TYR A 19 -6.57 -9.28 11.17
N GLU A 20 -6.10 -10.48 10.83
CA GLU A 20 -6.64 -11.73 11.38
C GLU A 20 -6.55 -11.80 12.91
N ARG A 21 -5.48 -11.24 13.49
CA ARG A 21 -5.25 -11.24 14.94
C ARG A 21 -6.11 -10.21 15.68
N GLU A 22 -6.30 -9.03 15.10
CA GLU A 22 -6.82 -7.85 15.81
C GLU A 22 -8.20 -7.41 15.33
N ARG A 23 -8.76 -8.06 14.32
CA ARG A 23 -10.14 -7.81 13.88
C ARG A 23 -11.14 -8.21 14.95
N GLN A 24 -12.25 -7.49 14.99
CA GLN A 24 -13.41 -7.85 15.78
C GLN A 24 -14.33 -8.82 15.01
N GLU A 25 -15.25 -9.47 15.71
CA GLU A 25 -16.22 -10.37 15.08
C GLU A 25 -17.08 -9.61 14.06
N GLY A 26 -17.19 -10.15 12.85
CA GLY A 26 -17.90 -9.51 11.74
C GLY A 26 -17.23 -8.25 11.17
N GLU A 27 -16.06 -7.84 11.66
CA GLU A 27 -15.33 -6.69 11.13
C GLU A 27 -14.72 -7.00 9.76
N THR A 28 -14.86 -6.07 8.82
CA THR A 28 -14.21 -6.11 7.50
C THR A 28 -12.83 -5.45 7.55
N PHE A 29 -11.97 -5.76 6.58
CA PHE A 29 -10.63 -5.17 6.52
C PHE A 29 -10.65 -3.64 6.43
N GLU A 30 -11.57 -3.06 5.66
CA GLU A 30 -11.76 -1.61 5.56
C GLU A 30 -12.07 -0.97 6.92
N ARG A 31 -13.05 -1.52 7.65
CA ARG A 31 -13.43 -1.01 8.97
C ARG A 31 -12.31 -1.19 10.00
N PHE A 32 -11.55 -2.28 9.89
CA PHE A 32 -10.35 -2.49 10.69
C PHE A 32 -9.31 -1.39 10.45
N VAL A 33 -8.98 -1.11 9.18
CA VAL A 33 -8.03 -0.05 8.80
C VAL A 33 -8.49 1.31 9.32
N ASP A 34 -9.78 1.64 9.18
CA ASP A 34 -10.33 2.90 9.69
C ASP A 34 -10.25 3.01 11.21
N ARG A 35 -10.49 1.90 11.92
CA ARG A 35 -10.46 1.86 13.39
C ARG A 35 -9.06 1.98 13.97
N VAL A 36 -8.08 1.26 13.41
CA VAL A 36 -6.72 1.20 13.96
C VAL A 36 -5.77 2.24 13.34
N GLY A 37 -6.17 2.84 12.22
CA GLY A 37 -5.37 3.79 11.47
C GLY A 37 -4.15 3.14 10.81
N THR A 38 -3.26 3.97 10.25
CA THR A 38 -2.09 3.49 9.49
C THR A 38 -0.90 3.07 10.36
N LYS A 39 -0.83 3.55 11.61
CA LYS A 39 0.34 3.36 12.49
C LYS A 39 0.69 1.89 12.74
N PRO A 40 -0.25 0.99 13.06
CA PRO A 40 0.06 -0.43 13.27
C PRO A 40 0.58 -1.11 12.01
N PHE A 41 0.08 -0.71 10.84
CA PHE A 41 0.56 -1.21 9.55
C PHE A 41 1.99 -0.74 9.26
N GLU A 42 2.30 0.53 9.52
CA GLU A 42 3.66 1.07 9.39
C GLU A 42 4.65 0.38 10.32
N ASP A 43 4.24 0.09 11.56
CA ASP A 43 5.07 -0.62 12.53
C ASP A 43 5.33 -2.06 12.10
N ALA A 44 4.32 -2.75 11.55
CA ALA A 44 4.43 -4.12 11.08
C ALA A 44 5.43 -4.32 9.95
N VAL A 45 5.77 -3.26 9.19
CA VAL A 45 6.66 -3.33 8.03
C VAL A 45 7.88 -2.41 8.14
N ARG A 46 8.13 -1.86 9.34
CA ARG A 46 9.20 -0.88 9.58
C ARG A 46 10.59 -1.43 9.27
N ASP A 47 10.84 -2.70 9.56
CA ASP A 47 12.08 -3.43 9.26
C ASP A 47 12.23 -3.78 7.76
N LEU A 48 11.15 -3.72 6.98
CA LEU A 48 11.19 -3.91 5.54
C LEU A 48 11.50 -2.60 4.79
N ALA A 49 11.43 -1.46 5.47
CA ALA A 49 11.74 -0.16 4.88
C ALA A 49 13.24 0.03 4.72
N LEU A 50 13.66 0.62 3.59
CA LEU A 50 15.07 1.00 3.40
C LEU A 50 15.45 2.16 4.34
N PRO A 51 16.72 2.24 4.76
CA PRO A 51 17.25 3.47 5.33
C PRO A 51 17.07 4.64 4.35
N VAL A 52 16.95 5.85 4.90
CA VAL A 52 16.55 7.07 4.17
C VAL A 52 17.59 7.48 3.11
N ASP A 53 18.80 6.92 3.17
CA ASP A 53 19.88 7.19 2.22
C ASP A 53 19.65 6.49 0.86
N PHE A 54 19.27 7.31 -0.12
CA PHE A 54 19.16 6.95 -1.52
C PHE A 54 20.55 6.70 -2.13
N ASN A 55 20.84 5.49 -2.57
CA ASN A 55 22.00 5.17 -3.43
C ASN A 55 21.56 4.50 -4.75
N LEU A 56 22.36 4.68 -5.80
CA LEU A 56 22.08 4.25 -7.18
C LEU A 56 21.87 2.74 -7.35
N GLU A 57 22.36 1.92 -6.41
CA GLU A 57 22.17 0.46 -6.43
C GLU A 57 20.72 0.03 -6.17
N ASN A 58 19.92 0.87 -5.52
CA ASN A 58 18.52 0.57 -5.19
C ASN A 58 17.52 0.90 -6.32
N LEU A 59 17.96 1.52 -7.43
CA LEU A 59 17.10 1.87 -8.57
C LEU A 59 16.38 0.64 -9.16
N ALA A 60 17.06 -0.52 -9.15
CA ALA A 60 16.51 -1.79 -9.63
C ALA A 60 15.39 -2.38 -8.75
N MET A 61 15.14 -1.82 -7.55
CA MET A 61 14.00 -2.20 -6.70
C MET A 61 12.72 -1.42 -7.01
N PHE A 62 12.78 -0.44 -7.91
CA PHE A 62 11.65 0.40 -8.35
C PHE A 62 11.23 0.13 -9.81
N ILE A 63 11.78 -0.90 -10.45
CA ILE A 63 11.35 -1.33 -11.79
C ILE A 63 10.07 -2.16 -11.65
N ASP A 64 8.94 -1.51 -11.95
CA ASP A 64 7.64 -2.13 -12.19
C ASP A 64 7.74 -3.05 -13.42
N TRP A 65 7.67 -4.36 -13.20
CA TRP A 65 7.80 -5.34 -14.28
C TRP A 65 6.46 -5.69 -14.95
N SER A 66 5.42 -4.85 -14.90
CA SER A 66 4.18 -5.11 -15.68
C SER A 66 3.28 -3.89 -15.95
N ARG A 67 3.80 -2.74 -16.36
CA ARG A 67 2.98 -1.79 -17.16
C ARG A 67 3.81 -0.93 -18.10
N ARG A 68 3.58 -1.13 -19.40
CA ARG A 68 4.20 -0.40 -20.52
C ARG A 68 3.37 0.79 -21.01
N GLU A 69 2.39 1.28 -20.25
CA GLU A 69 1.68 2.52 -20.61
C GLU A 69 1.41 3.39 -19.38
N PRO A 70 1.71 4.70 -19.44
CA PRO A 70 1.45 5.63 -18.35
C PRO A 70 -0.07 5.79 -18.13
N PHE A 71 -0.49 5.80 -16.86
CA PHE A 71 -1.86 6.15 -16.48
C PHE A 71 -2.15 7.59 -16.92
N LYS A 72 -2.97 7.74 -17.96
CA LYS A 72 -3.46 9.04 -18.43
C LYS A 72 -4.57 9.50 -17.49
N VAL A 73 -4.31 10.56 -16.72
CA VAL A 73 -5.36 11.31 -16.02
C VAL A 73 -6.16 12.06 -17.08
N VAL A 74 -7.31 11.52 -17.50
CA VAL A 74 -8.33 12.33 -18.16
C VAL A 74 -9.16 12.97 -17.05
N ARG A 75 -8.79 14.22 -16.71
CA ARG A 75 -9.67 15.11 -15.96
C ARG A 75 -10.70 15.64 -16.96
N GLY A 76 -11.93 15.15 -16.87
CA GLY A 76 -13.11 15.76 -17.49
C GLY A 76 -14.12 16.01 -16.39
N GLU A 77 -14.34 17.28 -16.08
CA GLU A 77 -15.31 17.80 -15.12
C GLU A 77 -16.75 17.63 -15.66
N GLY A 78 -17.71 17.38 -14.75
CA GLY A 78 -19.15 17.70 -14.90
C GLY A 78 -19.95 16.85 -15.90
N GLU A 79 -21.27 16.71 -15.86
CA GLU A 79 -22.39 17.11 -14.99
C GLU A 79 -23.59 16.24 -15.48
N CYS A 80 -24.53 15.89 -14.60
CA CYS A 80 -25.93 15.51 -14.90
C CYS A 80 -26.27 14.42 -15.94
N ALA A 81 -26.90 13.34 -15.46
CA ALA A 81 -27.98 12.66 -16.21
C ALA A 81 -29.03 12.09 -15.23
N ALA A 82 -29.89 12.99 -14.75
CA ALA A 82 -31.29 12.66 -14.50
C ALA A 82 -32.04 12.97 -15.79
N GLY A 83 -32.78 12.00 -16.34
CA GLY A 83 -33.57 12.13 -17.56
C GLY A 83 -33.51 10.88 -18.41
#